data_AF-A0A1F7ZRC9-F1
#
_entry.id   AF-A0A1F7ZRC9-F1
#
_cell.length_a   1.000
_cell.length_b   1.000
_cell.length_c   1.000
_cell.angle_alpha   90.00
_cell.angle_beta   90.00
_cell.angle_gamma   90.00
#
_symmetry.space_group_name_H-M   'P 1'
#
loop_
_entity.id
_entity.type
_entity.pdbx_description
1 polymer ?
#
loop_
_entity_poly.entity_id
_entity_poly.type
_entity_poly.pdbx_seq_one_letter_code
_entity_poly.pdbx_strand_id
1 'polypeptide(L)'
;MFLRTLFSLRPRSYTLLQPVHHSPTEFAMRTSKTDKVVTAAADGDVAADNLDTDRRRLAEMGYTQDMQRNFSVISLLGVAFSLANSWFGVSASLITGINSGGTVLTIYGIPWIAFVSTCVAVTLSELASAMPNAGGQYFWASELAPKRYAAFASYLTGWLAWAGAIFTCASVALSLGSAGVG
;
A
#
# COMPACT_ATOMS: atom_id res chain seq x y z
N MET A 1 22.06 -4.05 31.25
CA MET A 1 23.09 -3.11 30.74
C MET A 1 23.19 -3.07 29.19
N PHE A 2 22.50 -3.96 28.45
CA PHE A 2 22.55 -4.02 26.98
C PHE A 2 21.41 -3.29 26.23
N LEU A 3 20.44 -2.71 26.95
CA LEU A 3 19.23 -2.08 26.35
C LEU A 3 19.23 -0.55 26.33
N ARG A 4 20.28 0.11 26.84
CA ARG A 4 20.40 1.59 26.84
C ARG A 4 21.33 2.12 25.75
N THR A 5 22.00 1.24 24.99
CA THR A 5 22.97 1.62 23.95
C THR A 5 22.38 1.65 22.53
N LEU A 6 21.20 1.06 22.31
CA LEU A 6 20.50 1.11 21.02
C LEU A 6 19.62 2.34 20.83
N PHE A 7 19.39 3.11 21.91
CA PHE A 7 18.61 4.36 21.90
C PHE A 7 19.51 5.58 22.17
N SER A 8 20.78 5.50 21.77
CA SER A 8 21.67 6.65 21.73
C SER A 8 21.28 7.51 20.53
N LEU A 9 20.44 8.49 20.80
CA LEU A 9 20.27 9.76 20.09
C LEU A 9 21.33 9.96 18.99
N ARG A 10 20.95 9.72 17.73
CA ARG A 10 21.63 10.38 16.63
C ARG A 10 20.95 11.75 16.49
N PRO A 11 21.58 12.86 16.93
CA PRO A 11 21.08 14.18 16.60
C PRO A 11 21.04 14.28 15.08
N ARG A 12 19.87 14.58 14.53
CA ARG A 12 19.68 14.78 13.09
C ARG A 12 20.24 16.16 12.75
N SER A 13 21.56 16.21 12.56
CA SER A 13 22.28 17.37 12.04
C SER A 13 21.89 17.58 10.58
N TYR A 14 20.94 18.49 10.34
CA TYR A 14 20.57 18.95 8.99
C TYR A 14 21.46 20.11 8.56
N THR A 15 22.76 19.89 8.53
CA THR A 15 23.69 20.92 8.07
C THR A 15 24.74 20.22 7.21
N LEU A 16 24.77 20.59 5.91
CA LEU A 16 25.76 20.29 4.87
C LEU A 16 25.48 19.06 3.97
N LEU A 17 24.47 19.17 3.11
CA LEU A 17 24.65 18.73 1.71
C LEU A 17 24.60 19.97 0.83
N GLN A 18 25.76 20.34 0.30
CA GLN A 18 25.93 21.42 -0.66
C GLN A 18 25.05 21.18 -1.89
N PRO A 19 24.57 22.23 -2.58
CA PRO A 19 24.00 22.07 -3.91
C PRO A 19 25.13 21.60 -4.83
N VAL A 20 25.17 20.30 -5.17
CA VAL A 20 25.98 19.84 -6.29
C VAL A 20 25.39 20.48 -7.52
N HIS A 21 26.09 21.48 -8.03
CA HIS A 21 25.84 22.08 -9.33
C HIS A 21 26.20 21.03 -10.40
N HIS A 22 25.27 20.13 -10.71
CA HIS A 22 25.40 19.23 -11.86
C HIS A 22 25.26 20.09 -13.12
N SER A 23 26.32 20.15 -13.93
CA SER A 23 26.32 20.78 -15.24
C SER A 23 25.28 20.10 -16.16
N PRO A 24 24.45 20.85 -16.90
CA PRO A 24 23.28 20.34 -17.63
C PRO A 24 23.58 19.57 -18.93
N THR A 25 24.80 19.05 -19.14
CA THR A 25 25.23 18.57 -20.48
C THR A 25 25.62 17.09 -20.58
N GLU A 26 25.70 16.32 -19.49
CA GLU A 26 26.02 14.88 -19.56
C GLU A 26 24.81 13.94 -19.52
N PHE A 27 23.63 14.41 -19.12
CA PHE A 27 22.42 13.57 -19.08
C PHE A 27 21.57 13.64 -20.35
N ALA A 28 22.11 14.15 -21.46
CA ALA A 28 21.39 14.32 -22.71
C ALA A 28 21.42 13.08 -23.64
N MET A 29 22.01 11.95 -23.23
CA MET A 29 22.24 10.83 -24.16
C MET A 29 22.00 9.43 -23.54
N ARG A 30 20.79 9.17 -23.04
CA ARG A 30 20.16 7.85 -23.07
C ARG A 30 18.69 7.96 -22.62
N THR A 31 17.83 7.16 -23.24
CA THR A 31 16.36 7.07 -23.04
C THR A 31 15.49 7.92 -23.98
N SER A 32 15.97 8.21 -25.20
CA SER A 32 15.03 8.36 -26.31
C SER A 32 14.68 6.97 -26.83
N LYS A 33 13.37 6.67 -26.81
CA LYS A 33 12.66 5.61 -27.54
C LYS A 33 12.22 4.40 -26.70
N THR A 34 10.91 4.44 -26.39
CA THR A 34 9.99 3.30 -26.15
C THR A 34 9.70 2.92 -24.70
N ASP A 35 9.15 3.83 -23.91
CA ASP A 35 8.17 3.46 -22.90
C ASP A 35 6.83 4.09 -23.26
N LYS A 36 6.13 3.44 -24.20
CA LYS A 36 4.67 3.50 -24.24
C LYS A 36 4.15 2.58 -23.14
N VAL A 37 4.49 2.88 -21.89
CA VAL A 37 3.94 2.15 -20.74
C VAL A 37 2.58 2.78 -20.44
N VAL A 38 1.56 2.16 -21.04
CA VAL A 38 0.12 2.24 -20.69
C VAL A 38 -0.37 3.67 -20.37
N THR A 39 -0.35 4.54 -21.38
CA THR A 39 -1.09 5.81 -21.34
C THR A 39 -2.56 5.55 -21.62
N ALA A 40 -3.35 5.72 -20.55
CA ALA A 40 -4.63 6.43 -20.50
C ALA A 40 -5.82 5.97 -21.37
N ALA A 41 -6.92 5.66 -20.67
CA ALA A 41 -8.24 6.18 -21.01
C ALA A 41 -9.12 6.20 -19.75
N ALA A 42 -8.93 7.20 -18.90
CA ALA A 42 -9.99 7.85 -18.13
C ALA A 42 -9.40 9.10 -17.45
N ASP A 43 -9.91 10.26 -17.85
CA ASP A 43 -9.97 11.49 -17.06
C ASP A 43 -8.67 12.31 -16.90
N GLY A 44 -8.31 13.06 -17.96
CA GLY A 44 -7.14 13.95 -17.99
C GLY A 44 -7.33 15.28 -17.28
N ASP A 45 -8.57 15.76 -17.14
CA ASP A 45 -8.82 17.12 -16.64
C ASP A 45 -9.02 17.14 -15.12
N VAL A 46 -9.68 16.13 -14.55
CA VAL A 46 -9.86 16.00 -13.09
C VAL A 46 -8.58 15.50 -12.41
N ALA A 47 -7.82 14.62 -13.04
CA ALA A 47 -6.57 14.10 -12.47
C ALA A 47 -5.49 15.18 -12.32
N ALA A 48 -5.47 16.20 -13.18
CA ALA A 48 -4.54 17.32 -13.10
C ALA A 48 -4.83 18.22 -11.88
N ASP A 49 -6.11 18.58 -11.66
CA ASP A 49 -6.55 19.37 -10.50
C ASP A 49 -6.30 18.65 -9.16
N ASN A 50 -6.55 17.33 -9.13
CA ASN A 50 -6.23 16.50 -7.97
C ASN A 50 -4.71 16.42 -7.68
N LEU A 51 -3.87 16.53 -8.71
CA LEU A 51 -2.42 16.48 -8.55
C LEU A 51 -1.89 17.74 -7.85
N ASP A 52 -2.45 18.90 -8.17
CA ASP A 52 -2.04 20.18 -7.57
C ASP A 52 -2.56 20.33 -6.14
N THR A 53 -3.75 19.79 -5.85
CA THR A 53 -4.26 19.72 -4.46
C THR A 53 -3.50 18.73 -3.59
N ASP A 54 -3.12 17.55 -4.12
CA ASP A 54 -2.26 16.58 -3.43
C ASP A 54 -0.87 17.16 -3.12
N ARG A 55 -0.25 17.87 -4.08
CA ARG A 55 1.04 18.56 -3.88
C ARG A 55 0.98 19.57 -2.75
N ARG A 56 -0.11 20.34 -2.66
CA ARG A 56 -0.33 21.32 -1.58
C ARG A 56 -0.46 20.62 -0.22
N ARG A 57 -1.21 19.52 -0.13
CA ARG A 57 -1.33 18.73 1.11
C ARG A 57 0.00 18.12 1.54
N LEU A 58 0.80 17.62 0.60
CA LEU A 58 2.16 17.13 0.88
C LEU A 58 3.09 18.23 1.41
N ALA A 59 3.04 19.42 0.79
CA ALA A 59 3.81 20.58 1.24
C ALA A 59 3.39 21.05 2.64
N GLU A 60 2.10 21.01 2.98
CA GLU A 60 1.58 21.28 4.33
C GLU A 60 2.10 20.28 5.38
N MET A 61 2.30 19.02 4.99
CA MET A 61 2.93 17.99 5.83
C MET A 61 4.47 18.09 5.88
N GLY A 62 5.08 19.05 5.19
CA GLY A 62 6.54 19.25 5.14
C GLY A 62 7.28 18.27 4.23
N TYR A 63 6.58 17.59 3.32
CA TYR A 63 7.17 16.66 2.35
C TYR A 63 7.19 17.28 0.94
N THR A 64 8.35 17.30 0.31
CA THR A 64 8.49 17.61 -1.12
C THR A 64 8.11 16.38 -1.93
N GLN A 65 7.24 16.55 -2.94
CA GLN A 65 6.86 15.43 -3.82
C GLN A 65 7.99 15.14 -4.81
N ASP A 66 9.05 14.46 -4.35
CA ASP A 66 10.17 14.02 -5.20
C ASP A 66 9.82 12.79 -6.06
N MET A 67 8.78 12.04 -5.67
CA MET A 67 8.31 10.86 -6.41
C MET A 67 7.31 11.23 -7.51
N GLN A 68 7.68 10.98 -8.77
CA GLN A 68 6.73 11.05 -9.88
C GLN A 68 5.75 9.88 -9.84
N ARG A 69 4.44 10.16 -9.89
CA ARG A 69 3.40 9.12 -9.96
C ARG A 69 3.36 8.56 -11.38
N ASN A 70 3.96 7.38 -11.56
CA ASN A 70 4.04 6.70 -12.87
C ASN A 70 2.83 5.81 -13.19
N PHE A 71 1.88 5.65 -12.26
CA PHE A 71 0.77 4.73 -12.43
C PHE A 71 -0.58 5.45 -12.58
N SER A 72 -1.34 5.06 -13.61
CA SER A 72 -2.73 5.47 -13.81
C SER A 72 -3.65 4.79 -12.78
N VAL A 73 -4.78 5.42 -12.45
CA VAL A 73 -5.79 4.89 -11.50
C VAL A 73 -6.28 3.50 -11.90
N ILE A 74 -6.53 3.26 -13.19
CA ILE A 74 -6.96 1.94 -13.69
C ILE A 74 -5.85 0.89 -13.52
N SER A 75 -4.59 1.28 -13.72
CA SER A 75 -3.44 0.39 -13.49
C SER A 75 -3.26 0.09 -12.00
N LEU A 76 -3.44 1.08 -11.12
CA LEU A 76 -3.45 0.91 -9.67
C LEU A 76 -4.53 -0.07 -9.22
N LEU A 77 -5.74 0.06 -9.76
CA LEU A 77 -6.84 -0.85 -9.47
C LEU A 77 -6.57 -2.27 -9.97
N GLY A 78 -6.00 -2.42 -11.18
CA GLY A 78 -5.63 -3.73 -11.72
C GLY A 78 -4.54 -4.42 -10.90
N VAL A 79 -3.52 -3.66 -10.47
CA VAL A 79 -2.47 -4.16 -9.57
C VAL A 79 -3.03 -4.51 -8.20
N ALA A 80 -3.91 -3.69 -7.63
CA ALA A 80 -4.57 -3.98 -6.35
C ALA A 80 -5.48 -5.22 -6.43
N PHE A 81 -6.27 -5.36 -7.50
CA PHE A 81 -7.11 -6.54 -7.74
C PHE A 81 -6.28 -7.82 -7.89
N SER A 82 -5.14 -7.71 -8.59
CA SER A 82 -4.19 -8.82 -8.75
C SER A 82 -3.53 -9.21 -7.42
N LEU A 83 -3.09 -8.22 -6.63
CA LEU A 83 -2.51 -8.41 -5.29
C LEU A 83 -3.51 -9.05 -4.32
N ALA A 84 -4.78 -8.65 -4.37
CA ALA A 84 -5.80 -9.15 -3.46
C ALA A 84 -6.29 -10.57 -3.78
N ASN A 85 -6.04 -11.08 -4.99
CA ASN A 85 -6.48 -12.41 -5.46
C ASN A 85 -7.93 -12.75 -5.03
N SER A 86 -8.84 -11.79 -5.21
CA SER A 86 -10.20 -11.87 -4.65
C SER A 86 -10.97 -13.11 -5.15
N TRP A 87 -10.69 -13.57 -6.37
CA TRP A 87 -11.31 -14.77 -6.94
C TRP A 87 -11.00 -16.04 -6.13
N PHE A 88 -9.75 -16.20 -5.69
CA PHE A 88 -9.36 -17.35 -4.88
C PHE A 88 -10.01 -17.30 -3.49
N GLY A 89 -10.09 -16.11 -2.88
CA GLY A 89 -10.77 -15.93 -1.60
C GLY A 89 -12.24 -16.34 -1.64
N VAL A 90 -12.98 -15.90 -2.66
CA VAL A 90 -14.39 -16.28 -2.87
C VAL A 90 -14.52 -17.79 -3.11
N SER A 91 -13.65 -18.37 -3.94
CA SER A 91 -13.66 -19.81 -4.23
C SER A 91 -13.38 -20.65 -2.98
N ALA A 92 -12.36 -20.30 -2.19
CA ALA A 92 -12.00 -20.98 -0.95
C ALA A 92 -13.11 -20.84 0.11
N SER A 93 -13.74 -19.66 0.19
CA SER A 93 -14.87 -19.40 1.10
C SER A 93 -16.10 -20.23 0.72
N LEU A 94 -16.38 -20.40 -0.58
CA LEU A 94 -17.46 -21.26 -1.06
C LEU A 94 -17.21 -22.74 -0.71
N ILE A 95 -16.00 -23.24 -0.99
CA ILE A 95 -15.62 -24.63 -0.70
C ILE A 95 -15.71 -24.91 0.80
N THR A 96 -15.13 -24.06 1.62
CA THR A 96 -15.14 -24.24 3.09
C THR A 96 -16.52 -24.02 3.68
N GLY A 97 -17.25 -23.02 3.18
CA GLY A 97 -18.59 -22.64 3.65
C GLY A 97 -19.63 -23.73 3.40
N ILE A 98 -19.60 -24.38 2.23
CA ILE A 98 -20.48 -25.50 1.93
C ILE A 98 -20.16 -26.70 2.83
N ASN A 99 -18.88 -27.02 3.02
CA ASN A 99 -18.46 -28.18 3.83
C ASN A 99 -18.74 -28.01 5.34
N SER A 100 -18.63 -26.79 5.88
CA SER A 100 -18.68 -26.56 7.34
C SER A 100 -19.94 -25.83 7.84
N GLY A 101 -20.60 -25.01 7.00
CA GLY A 101 -21.68 -24.10 7.42
C GLY A 101 -23.00 -24.24 6.64
N GLY A 102 -23.05 -25.14 5.64
CA GLY A 102 -24.22 -25.34 4.79
C GLY A 102 -24.58 -24.13 3.92
N THR A 103 -25.65 -24.24 3.15
CA THR A 103 -26.07 -23.24 2.15
C THR A 103 -26.44 -21.88 2.78
N VAL A 104 -26.91 -21.86 4.03
CA VAL A 104 -27.33 -20.64 4.73
C VAL A 104 -26.14 -19.72 5.00
N LEU A 105 -24.99 -20.27 5.44
CA LEU A 105 -23.80 -19.48 5.71
C LEU A 105 -23.24 -18.86 4.44
N THR A 106 -23.30 -19.58 3.32
CA THR A 106 -22.83 -19.06 2.03
C THR A 106 -23.71 -17.92 1.51
N ILE A 107 -25.04 -18.05 1.58
CA ILE A 107 -25.97 -17.05 1.05
C ILE A 107 -25.98 -15.78 1.88
N TYR A 108 -25.97 -15.88 3.21
CA TYR A 108 -26.07 -14.71 4.08
C TYR A 108 -24.70 -14.21 4.60
N GLY A 109 -23.72 -15.10 4.74
CA GLY A 109 -22.40 -14.76 5.27
C GLY A 109 -21.54 -13.97 4.29
N ILE A 110 -21.52 -14.34 3.01
CA ILE A 110 -20.78 -13.61 1.96
C ILE A 110 -21.20 -12.14 1.85
N PRO A 111 -22.50 -11.79 1.69
CA PRO A 111 -22.92 -10.40 1.58
C PRO A 111 -22.69 -9.62 2.90
N TRP A 112 -22.85 -10.27 4.05
CA TRP A 112 -22.58 -9.63 5.34
C TRP A 112 -21.10 -9.27 5.52
N ILE A 113 -20.19 -10.19 5.20
CA ILE A 113 -18.74 -9.93 5.28
C ILE A 113 -18.33 -8.86 4.24
N ALA A 114 -18.94 -8.87 3.05
CA ALA A 114 -18.68 -7.89 2.00
C ALA A 114 -19.12 -6.48 2.41
N PHE A 115 -20.26 -6.35 3.10
CA PHE A 115 -20.74 -5.09 3.65
C PHE A 115 -19.74 -4.51 4.67
N VAL A 116 -19.32 -5.32 5.66
CA VAL A 116 -18.33 -4.90 6.65
C VAL A 116 -16.99 -4.54 5.99
N SER A 117 -16.55 -5.32 5.02
CA SER A 117 -15.32 -5.06 4.26
C SER A 117 -15.39 -3.73 3.50
N THR A 118 -16.54 -3.40 2.92
CA THR A 118 -16.74 -2.12 2.20
C THR A 118 -16.73 -0.94 3.17
N CYS A 119 -17.31 -1.06 4.37
CA CYS A 119 -17.20 -0.02 5.40
C CYS A 119 -15.73 0.26 5.80
N VAL A 120 -14.92 -0.80 5.93
CA VAL A 120 -13.48 -0.65 6.19
C VAL A 120 -12.77 0.01 5.00
N ALA A 121 -13.09 -0.40 3.78
CA ALA A 121 -12.52 0.19 2.56
C ALA A 121 -12.85 1.69 2.43
N VAL A 122 -14.08 2.10 2.73
CA VAL A 122 -14.50 3.52 2.74
C VAL A 122 -13.71 4.31 3.78
N THR A 123 -13.57 3.78 5.00
CA THR A 123 -12.78 4.44 6.05
C THR A 123 -11.31 4.61 5.64
N LEU A 124 -10.74 3.59 4.99
CA LEU A 124 -9.38 3.65 4.49
C LEU A 124 -9.23 4.64 3.32
N SER A 125 -10.26 4.76 2.48
CA SER A 125 -10.32 5.74 1.38
C SER A 125 -10.32 7.18 1.91
N GLU A 126 -11.10 7.46 2.95
CA GLU A 126 -11.11 8.78 3.61
C GLU A 126 -9.72 9.13 4.15
N LEU A 127 -9.05 8.15 4.76
CA LEU A 127 -7.71 8.31 5.29
C LEU A 127 -6.66 8.53 4.18
N ALA A 128 -6.77 7.78 3.07
CA ALA A 128 -5.89 7.91 1.91
C ALA A 128 -6.04 9.28 1.21
N SER A 129 -7.26 9.84 1.19
CA SER A 129 -7.54 11.18 0.66
C SER A 129 -6.98 12.29 1.55
N ALA A 130 -7.08 12.14 2.88
CA ALA A 130 -6.58 13.12 3.84
C ALA A 130 -5.04 13.19 3.86
N MET A 131 -4.36 12.06 3.67
CA MET A 131 -2.90 11.96 3.73
C MET A 131 -2.34 11.28 2.48
N PRO A 132 -2.20 12.01 1.35
CA PRO A 132 -1.68 11.47 0.09
C PRO A 132 -0.15 11.33 0.16
N ASN A 133 0.35 10.40 0.99
CA ASN A 133 1.78 10.15 1.18
C ASN A 133 2.19 8.82 0.53
N ALA A 134 3.46 8.71 0.09
CA ALA A 134 4.00 7.48 -0.48
C ALA A 134 4.30 6.38 0.57
N GLY A 135 4.05 6.66 1.86
CA GLY A 135 4.32 5.79 3.00
C GLY A 135 3.17 4.83 3.37
N GLY A 136 2.02 4.88 2.70
CA GLY A 136 0.94 3.92 2.84
C GLY A 136 0.54 3.61 4.30
N GLN A 137 0.21 2.33 4.56
CA GLN A 137 -0.34 1.87 5.85
C GLN A 137 0.58 2.08 7.06
N TYR A 138 1.90 2.01 6.89
CA TYR A 138 2.84 2.20 8.00
C TYR A 138 2.98 3.67 8.38
N PHE A 139 2.94 4.57 7.40
CA PHE A 139 2.93 6.01 7.67
C PHE A 139 1.66 6.44 8.38
N TRP A 140 0.51 5.92 7.94
CA TRP A 140 -0.77 6.14 8.61
C TRP A 140 -0.73 5.65 10.06
N ALA A 141 -0.13 4.47 10.31
CA ALA A 141 0.04 3.96 11.67
C ALA A 141 0.94 4.85 12.56
N SER A 142 1.99 5.48 12.01
CA SER A 142 2.78 6.46 12.79
C SER A 142 2.00 7.74 13.11
N GLU A 143 1.17 8.22 12.19
CA GLU A 143 0.47 9.50 12.33
C GLU A 143 -0.70 9.41 13.31
N LEU A 144 -1.43 8.29 13.30
CA LEU A 144 -2.51 8.01 14.24
C LEU A 144 -2.02 7.61 15.64
N ALA A 145 -0.77 7.17 15.78
CA ALA A 145 -0.23 6.72 17.05
C ALA A 145 0.40 7.87 17.87
N PRO A 146 0.27 7.86 19.22
CA PRO A 146 0.93 8.85 20.06
C PRO A 146 2.45 8.82 19.88
N LYS A 147 3.10 10.00 19.89
CA LYS A 147 4.53 10.21 19.55
C LYS A 147 5.53 9.27 20.26
N ARG A 148 5.17 8.71 21.42
CA ARG A 148 5.99 7.72 22.15
C ARG A 148 5.99 6.33 21.50
N TYR A 149 4.90 5.94 20.84
CA TYR A 149 4.69 4.61 20.27
C TYR A 149 4.64 4.62 18.74
N ALA A 150 4.65 5.80 18.09
CA ALA A 150 4.57 5.93 16.62
C ALA A 150 5.59 5.06 15.86
N ALA A 151 6.85 5.05 16.30
CA ALA A 151 7.88 4.19 15.68
C ALA A 151 7.56 2.70 15.88
N PHE A 152 7.18 2.30 17.09
CA PHE A 152 6.86 0.90 17.40
C PHE A 152 5.61 0.41 16.64
N ALA A 153 4.55 1.21 16.60
CA ALA A 153 3.32 0.90 15.88
C ALA A 153 3.56 0.74 14.37
N SER A 154 4.41 1.57 13.77
CA SER A 154 4.77 1.49 12.36
C SER A 154 5.60 0.25 12.05
N TYR A 155 6.59 -0.05 12.89
CA TYR A 155 7.38 -1.29 12.78
C TYR A 155 6.51 -2.54 12.94
N LEU A 156 5.58 -2.53 13.90
CA LEU A 156 4.66 -3.64 14.13
C LEU A 156 3.72 -3.83 12.94
N THR A 157 3.18 -2.74 12.39
CA THR A 157 2.31 -2.78 11.20
C THR A 157 3.05 -3.36 9.99
N GLY A 158 4.29 -2.91 9.75
CA GLY A 158 5.13 -3.47 8.69
C GLY A 158 5.47 -4.95 8.92
N TRP A 159 5.79 -5.34 10.15
CA TRP A 159 6.08 -6.73 10.50
C TRP A 159 4.87 -7.65 10.33
N LEU A 160 3.68 -7.20 10.74
CA LEU A 160 2.44 -7.95 10.57
C LEU A 160 2.06 -8.10 9.09
N ALA A 161 2.26 -7.06 8.28
CA ALA A 161 2.05 -7.14 6.84
C ALA A 161 2.99 -8.17 6.19
N TRP A 162 4.28 -8.17 6.57
CA TRP A 162 5.25 -9.13 6.07
C TRP A 162 4.95 -10.57 6.52
N ALA A 163 4.65 -10.76 7.81
CA ALA A 163 4.26 -12.06 8.34
C ALA A 163 2.98 -12.59 7.66
N GLY A 164 1.98 -11.72 7.46
CA GLY A 164 0.75 -12.03 6.74
C GLY A 164 1.03 -12.54 5.32
N ALA A 165 1.89 -11.84 4.57
CA ALA A 165 2.28 -12.28 3.22
C ALA A 165 2.92 -13.68 3.23
N ILE A 166 3.79 -13.98 4.19
CA ILE A 166 4.41 -15.31 4.34
C ILE A 166 3.36 -16.37 4.65
N PHE A 167 2.45 -16.10 5.60
CA PHE A 167 1.38 -17.03 5.95
C PHE A 167 0.43 -17.29 4.79
N THR A 168 0.09 -16.27 4.00
CA THR A 168 -0.73 -16.44 2.79
C THR A 168 -0.03 -17.32 1.77
N CYS A 169 1.26 -17.07 1.48
CA CYS A 169 2.03 -17.92 0.56
C CYS A 169 2.11 -19.36 1.04
N ALA A 170 2.37 -19.58 2.34
CA ALA A 170 2.39 -20.91 2.94
C ALA A 170 1.02 -21.60 2.86
N SER A 171 -0.07 -20.90 3.14
CA SER A 171 -1.43 -21.44 3.06
C SER A 171 -1.79 -21.88 1.64
N VAL A 172 -1.43 -21.08 0.63
CA VAL A 172 -1.69 -21.44 -0.78
C VAL A 172 -0.85 -22.65 -1.19
N ALA A 173 0.43 -22.70 -0.79
CA ALA A 173 1.29 -23.85 -1.05
C ALA A 173 0.76 -25.14 -0.39
N LEU A 174 0.29 -25.05 0.85
CA LEU A 174 -0.32 -26.18 1.56
C LEU A 174 -1.62 -26.64 0.88
N SER A 175 -2.49 -25.72 0.49
CA SER A 175 -3.74 -26.04 -0.21
C SER A 175 -3.50 -26.75 -1.53
N LEU A 176 -2.47 -26.34 -2.29
CA LEU A 176 -2.10 -27.00 -3.54
C LEU A 176 -1.46 -28.37 -3.29
N GLY A 177 -0.60 -28.47 -2.26
CA GLY A 177 0.03 -29.72 -1.86
C GLY A 177 -1.00 -30.77 -1.44
N SER A 178 -2.02 -30.40 -0.66
CA SER A 178 -3.10 -31.31 -0.25
C SER A 178 -4.00 -31.75 -1.41
N ALA A 179 -4.12 -30.94 -2.46
CA ALA A 179 -4.92 -31.28 -3.64
C ALA A 179 -4.21 -32.28 -4.58
N GLY A 180 -2.88 -32.40 -4.51
CA GLY A 180 -2.10 -33.30 -5.36
C GLY A 180 -1.83 -34.69 -4.77
N VAL A 181 -2.08 -34.90 -3.48
CA VAL A 181 -1.88 -36.19 -2.78
C VAL A 181 -3.20 -36.85 -2.35
N GLY A 182 -4.34 -36.37 -2.87
CA GLY A 182 -5.68 -36.92 -2.65
C GLY A 182 -6.21 -37.67 -3.86
#